data_AF-A0A962VTF1-F1
#
_entry.id   AF-A0A962VTF1-F1
#
_cell.length_a   1.000
_cell.length_b   1.000
_cell.length_c   1.000
_cell.angle_alpha   90.00
_cell.angle_beta   90.00
_cell.angle_gamma   90.00
#
_symmetry.space_group_name_H-M   'P 1'
#
loop_
_entity.id
_entity.type
_entity.pdbx_description
1 polymer ?
#
loop_
_entity_poly.entity_id
_entity_poly.type
_entity_poly.pdbx_seq_one_letter_code
_entity_poly.pdbx_strand_id
1 'polypeptide(L)' 'PPHADRHKVMVDMPSGSTAHTLLDRYHVPREKAHLVLRNGVFLHQDERNETVLADGDVIAVWPPVAGG' A
#
# COMPACT_ATOMS: atom_id res chain seq x y z
N PRO A 1 5.87 11.14 1.67
CA PRO A 1 6.31 11.31 0.27
C PRO A 1 6.29 12.79 -0.14
N PRO A 2 7.17 13.25 -1.03
CA PRO A 2 7.01 14.56 -1.68
C PRO A 2 5.60 14.65 -2.32
N HIS A 3 4.97 15.83 -2.25
CA HIS A 3 3.59 16.08 -2.73
C HIS A 3 2.46 15.33 -2.00
N ALA A 4 2.72 14.77 -0.82
CA ALA A 4 1.64 14.23 -0.01
C ALA A 4 0.71 15.35 0.48
N ASP A 5 -0.58 15.25 0.18
CA ASP A 5 -1.64 16.08 0.76
C ASP A 5 -2.52 15.19 1.64
N ARG A 6 -2.73 15.59 2.89
CA ARG A 6 -3.58 14.86 3.86
C ARG A 6 -3.27 13.35 3.95
N HIS A 7 -1.99 12.99 4.03
CA HIS A 7 -1.49 11.60 4.07
C HIS A 7 -1.77 10.75 2.81
N LYS A 8 -2.16 11.38 1.69
CA LYS A 8 -2.37 10.74 0.40
C LYS A 8 -1.40 11.27 -0.64
N VAL A 9 -1.02 10.41 -1.58
CA VAL A 9 -0.30 10.79 -2.79
C VAL A 9 -0.89 10.01 -3.97
N MET A 10 -1.05 10.67 -5.13
CA MET A 10 -1.41 10.01 -6.38
C MET A 10 -0.12 9.59 -7.08
N VAL A 11 -0.08 8.36 -7.57
CA VAL A 11 1.16 7.73 -8.04
C VAL A 11 0.89 6.94 -9.31
N ASP A 12 1.67 7.21 -10.36
CA ASP A 12 1.61 6.41 -11.58
C ASP A 12 2.50 5.18 -11.41
N MET A 13 1.91 3.99 -11.58
CA MET A 13 2.60 2.71 -11.44
C MET A 13 2.55 1.95 -12.77
N PRO A 14 3.61 1.19 -13.12
CA PRO A 14 3.57 0.29 -14.26
C PRO A 14 2.42 -0.72 -14.15
N SER A 15 1.85 -1.13 -15.29
CA SER A 15 0.87 -2.21 -15.32
C SER A 15 1.43 -3.49 -14.70
N GLY A 16 0.58 -4.24 -13.99
CA GLY A 16 1.01 -5.44 -13.24
C GLY A 16 1.58 -5.14 -11.85
N SER A 17 1.63 -3.87 -11.43
CA SER A 17 2.06 -3.52 -10.07
C SER A 17 1.11 -4.06 -9.00
N THR A 18 1.68 -4.42 -7.86
CA THR A 18 0.96 -4.93 -6.69
C THR A 18 1.19 -4.04 -5.47
N ALA A 19 0.55 -4.38 -4.34
CA ALA A 19 0.80 -3.67 -3.09
C ALA A 19 2.29 -3.76 -2.67
N HIS A 20 2.95 -4.91 -2.89
CA HIS A 20 4.39 -5.03 -2.66
C HIS A 20 5.21 -4.12 -3.57
N THR A 21 4.85 -3.99 -4.84
CA THR A 21 5.54 -3.04 -5.74
C THR A 21 5.47 -1.60 -5.21
N LEU A 22 4.32 -1.20 -4.63
CA LEU A 22 4.19 0.10 -3.96
C LEU A 22 5.08 0.21 -2.72
N LEU A 23 5.04 -0.78 -1.83
CA LEU A 23 5.85 -0.79 -0.60
C LEU A 23 7.35 -0.69 -0.93
N ASP A 24 7.82 -1.50 -1.88
CA ASP A 24 9.21 -1.54 -2.32
C ASP A 24 9.63 -0.18 -2.92
N ARG A 25 8.79 0.44 -3.77
CA ARG A 25 9.04 1.77 -4.35
C ARG A 25 9.19 2.87 -3.30
N TYR A 26 8.42 2.79 -2.23
CA TYR A 26 8.46 3.76 -1.12
C TYR A 26 9.41 3.36 0.00
N HIS A 27 10.19 2.29 -0.19
CA HIS A 27 11.12 1.76 0.81
C HIS A 27 10.44 1.48 2.16
N VAL A 28 9.19 1.00 2.12
CA VAL A 28 8.44 0.59 3.31
C VAL A 28 8.76 -0.88 3.58
N PRO A 29 9.42 -1.21 4.71
CA PRO A 29 9.69 -2.59 5.06
C PRO A 29 8.38 -3.37 5.26
N ARG A 30 8.32 -4.59 4.72
CA ARG A 30 7.08 -5.41 4.69
C ARG A 30 6.59 -5.74 6.09
N GLU A 31 7.50 -5.99 7.01
CA GLU A 31 7.24 -6.22 8.43
C GLU A 31 6.67 -4.99 9.13
N LYS A 32 6.87 -3.78 8.59
CA LYS A 32 6.25 -2.57 9.11
C LYS A 32 4.86 -2.34 8.50
N ALA A 33 4.52 -2.90 7.35
CA ALA A 33 3.20 -2.78 6.75
C ALA A 33 2.18 -3.73 7.40
N HIS A 34 1.80 -3.45 8.65
CA HIS A 34 0.93 -4.34 9.44
C HIS A 34 -0.51 -4.37 8.89
N LEU A 35 -1.12 -3.19 8.73
CA LEU A 35 -2.46 -3.05 8.17
C LEU A 35 -2.34 -2.51 6.74
N VAL A 36 -2.77 -3.32 5.77
CA VAL A 36 -2.83 -2.93 4.36
C VAL A 36 -4.25 -3.10 3.88
N LEU A 37 -4.83 -2.03 3.32
CA LEU A 37 -6.17 -2.02 2.76
C LEU A 37 -6.12 -1.69 1.27
N ARG A 38 -6.95 -2.37 0.47
CA ARG A 38 -7.29 -1.98 -0.90
C ARG A 38 -8.75 -1.55 -0.94
N ASN A 39 -9.00 -0.28 -1.27
CA ASN A 39 -10.35 0.30 -1.30
C ASN A 39 -11.13 0.09 0.00
N GLY A 40 -10.44 0.12 1.15
CA GLY A 40 -11.02 -0.11 2.47
C GLY A 40 -11.19 -1.58 2.87
N VAL A 41 -10.90 -2.54 1.99
CA VAL A 41 -10.93 -3.98 2.29
C VAL A 41 -9.55 -4.45 2.71
N PHE A 42 -9.48 -5.28 3.74
CA PHE A 42 -8.22 -5.84 4.23
C PHE A 42 -7.56 -6.71 3.17
N LEU A 43 -6.29 -6.42 2.87
CA LEU A 43 -5.48 -7.19 1.93
C LEU A 43 -4.51 -8.08 2.72
N HIS A 44 -4.78 -9.39 2.70
CA HIS A 44 -4.00 -10.38 3.43
C HIS A 44 -2.57 -10.40 2.93
N GLN A 45 -1.63 -10.77 3.81
CA GLN A 45 -0.20 -10.73 3.49
C GLN A 45 0.16 -11.51 2.23
N ASP A 46 -0.44 -12.68 2.04
CA ASP A 46 -0.19 -13.56 0.89
C ASP A 46 -0.75 -12.97 -0.42
N GLU A 47 -1.80 -12.14 -0.35
CA GLU A 47 -2.43 -11.51 -1.51
C GLU A 47 -1.66 -10.28 -2.02
N ARG A 48 -0.83 -9.66 -1.17
CA ARG A 48 -0.16 -8.37 -1.45
C ARG A 48 0.82 -8.42 -2.62
N ASN A 49 1.32 -9.60 -2.95
CA ASN A 49 2.21 -9.82 -4.08
C ASN A 49 1.51 -10.38 -5.33
N GLU A 50 0.29 -10.91 -5.17
CA GLU A 50 -0.45 -11.60 -6.24
C GLU A 50 -1.52 -10.69 -6.86
N THR A 51 -2.08 -9.80 -6.05
CA THR A 51 -3.16 -8.92 -6.46
C THR A 51 -2.62 -7.75 -7.27
N VAL A 52 -2.90 -7.77 -8.57
CA VAL A 52 -2.61 -6.65 -9.47
C VAL A 52 -3.56 -5.48 -9.18
N LEU A 53 -2.97 -4.31 -9.03
CA LEU A 53 -3.70 -3.06 -8.84
C LEU A 53 -4.25 -2.54 -10.18
N ALA A 54 -5.46 -2.04 -10.12
CA ALA A 54 -6.12 -1.37 -11.23
C ALA A 54 -6.01 0.15 -11.06
N ASP A 55 -6.25 0.87 -12.16
CA ASP A 55 -6.36 2.33 -12.10
C ASP A 55 -7.47 2.76 -11.13
N GLY A 56 -7.20 3.82 -10.37
CA GLY A 56 -8.10 4.33 -9.34
C GLY A 56 -8.11 3.54 -8.01
N ASP A 57 -7.40 2.41 -7.90
CA ASP A 57 -7.28 1.70 -6.61
C ASP A 57 -6.60 2.58 -5.55
N VAL A 58 -7.16 2.53 -4.34
CA VAL A 58 -6.61 3.21 -3.16
C VAL A 58 -5.97 2.17 -2.25
N ILE A 59 -4.66 2.29 -2.05
CA ILE A 59 -3.91 1.51 -1.06
C ILE A 59 -3.63 2.36 0.16
N ALA A 60 -3.98 1.83 1.34
CA ALA A 60 -3.67 2.45 2.62
C ALA A 60 -2.84 1.48 3.47
N VAL A 61 -1.79 2.01 4.10
CA VAL A 61 -0.78 1.23 4.83
C VAL A 61 -0.52 1.89 6.17
N TRP A 62 -0.55 1.11 7.25
CA TRP A 62 -0.18 1.57 8.58
C TRP A 62 0.95 0.74 9.20
N PRO A 63 1.85 1.40 9.98
CA PRO A 63 2.80 0.72 10.84
C PRO A 63 2.08 -0.16 11.89
N PRO A 64 2.82 -1.00 12.66
CA PRO A 64 2.26 -1.59 13.86
C PRO A 64 1.59 -0.49 14.71
N VAL A 65 0.30 -0.63 14.94
CA VAL A 65 -0.47 0.32 15.75
C VAL A 65 -0.22 -0.06 17.19
N ALA A 66 0.56 0.74 17.92
CA ALA A 66 0.60 0.63 19.37
C ALA A 66 -0.80 1.00 19.89
N GLY A 67 -1.56 -0.01 20.32
CA GLY A 67 -2.77 0.24 21.11
C GLY A 67 -2.38 1.01 22.36
N GLY A 68 -3.14 2.05 22.67
CA GLY A 68 -2.98 2.83 23.91
C GLY A 68 -3.21 1.99 25.16
#